data_AF-A0A7C7EUC6-F1
#
_entry.id   AF-A0A7C7EUC6-F1
#
_cell.length_a   1.000
_cell.length_b   1.000
_cell.length_c   1.000
_cell.angle_alpha   90.00
_cell.angle_beta   90.00
_cell.angle_gamma   90.00
#
_symmetry.space_group_name_H-M   'P 1'
#
loop_
_entity.id
_entity.type
_entity.pdbx_description
1 polymer ?
#
loop_
_entity_poly.entity_id
_entity_poly.type
_entity_poly.pdbx_seq_one_letter_code
_entity_poly.pdbx_strand_id
1 'polypeptide(L)'
;MNLKQLTIIYGHYGCGKTNLSLNLALDCAKQGNRVTIVDLDIVNPYFRSSDYKTQLAEKGIDVICPSFAGTNLDTPALSPRIYSAFENKDSHIILDVGGDDAGAYALGRFRKNIQDYGDYSAYYIINKYRNFTTTPADAEQICSEIVSACGITPTGVINNSHLQSLTTVDDVQKAYSYGEETAKLLGVPLTATTAPKNIADSVVGDNIFPVDIIVKPPF
;
A
#
# COMPACT_ATOMS: atom_id res chain seq x y z
N MET A 1 6.63 6.18 -10.99
CA MET A 1 6.74 6.82 -9.65
C MET A 1 8.15 6.59 -9.13
N ASN A 2 8.84 7.60 -8.60
CA ASN A 2 10.14 7.41 -7.95
C ASN A 2 9.91 7.07 -6.46
N LEU A 3 10.35 5.90 -6.03
CA LEU A 3 10.17 5.44 -4.67
C LEU A 3 11.31 5.92 -3.78
N LYS A 4 10.97 6.47 -2.62
CA LYS A 4 11.96 6.65 -1.55
C LYS A 4 12.43 5.30 -1.03
N GLN A 5 13.55 5.30 -0.32
CA GLN A 5 14.08 4.06 0.25
C GLN A 5 13.09 3.42 1.24
N LEU A 6 12.35 4.21 2.03
CA LEU A 6 11.24 3.70 2.83
C LEU A 6 9.92 4.22 2.27
N THR A 7 9.05 3.29 1.85
CA THR A 7 7.70 3.58 1.36
C THR A 7 6.68 2.81 2.20
N ILE A 8 5.67 3.51 2.71
CA ILE A 8 4.61 2.96 3.55
C ILE A 8 3.31 3.06 2.78
N ILE A 9 2.60 1.93 2.65
CA ILE A 9 1.33 1.84 1.94
C ILE A 9 0.25 1.50 2.97
N TYR A 10 -0.66 2.43 3.22
CA TYR A 10 -1.74 2.24 4.19
C TYR A 10 -3.04 2.90 3.72
N GLY A 11 -4.17 2.55 4.35
CA GLY A 11 -5.50 3.01 3.94
C GLY A 11 -6.57 1.96 4.20
N HIS A 12 -7.83 2.30 3.90
CA HIS A 12 -8.98 1.46 4.27
C HIS A 12 -8.93 0.04 3.68
N TYR A 13 -9.63 -0.91 4.29
CA TYR A 13 -9.74 -2.27 3.78
C TYR A 13 -10.26 -2.30 2.34
N GLY A 14 -9.63 -3.14 1.53
CA GLY A 14 -10.03 -3.35 0.14
C GLY A 14 -9.65 -2.25 -0.86
N CYS A 15 -9.01 -1.14 -0.45
CA CYS A 15 -8.59 -0.11 -1.40
C CYS A 15 -7.43 -0.53 -2.33
N GLY A 16 -6.94 -1.78 -2.25
CA GLY A 16 -5.97 -2.37 -3.18
C GLY A 16 -4.50 -2.22 -2.79
N LYS A 17 -4.22 -1.93 -1.52
CA LYS A 17 -2.87 -1.76 -0.94
C LYS A 17 -1.88 -2.84 -1.38
N THR A 18 -2.16 -4.12 -1.08
CA THR A 18 -1.24 -5.21 -1.41
C THR A 18 -0.95 -5.30 -2.90
N ASN A 19 -1.97 -5.18 -3.77
CA ASN A 19 -1.72 -5.20 -5.21
C ASN A 19 -0.80 -4.05 -5.65
N LEU A 20 -1.00 -2.86 -5.10
CA LEU A 20 -0.15 -1.70 -5.36
C LEU A 20 1.27 -1.92 -4.81
N SER A 21 1.41 -2.41 -3.58
CA SER A 21 2.69 -2.75 -2.95
C SER A 21 3.50 -3.73 -3.81
N LEU A 22 2.85 -4.76 -4.37
CA LEU A 22 3.49 -5.70 -5.30
C LEU A 22 3.91 -5.04 -6.62
N ASN A 23 3.07 -4.20 -7.22
CA ASN A 23 3.42 -3.49 -8.45
C ASN A 23 4.63 -2.56 -8.23
N LEU A 24 4.61 -1.77 -7.15
CA LEU A 24 5.72 -0.88 -6.77
C LEU A 24 7.03 -1.65 -6.57
N ALA A 25 6.98 -2.78 -5.88
CA ALA A 25 8.16 -3.61 -5.64
C ALA A 25 8.73 -4.19 -6.94
N LEU A 26 7.86 -4.71 -7.80
CA LEU A 26 8.25 -5.29 -9.08
C LEU A 26 8.86 -4.25 -10.01
N ASP A 27 8.28 -3.05 -10.08
CA ASP A 27 8.80 -1.97 -10.91
C ASP A 27 10.12 -1.41 -10.36
N CYS A 28 10.27 -1.35 -9.04
CA CYS A 28 11.54 -0.98 -8.40
C CYS A 28 12.64 -2.03 -8.68
N ALA A 29 12.32 -3.32 -8.56
CA ALA A 29 13.26 -4.40 -8.85
C ALA A 29 13.67 -4.45 -10.34
N LYS A 30 12.74 -4.18 -11.27
CA LYS A 30 13.05 -4.06 -12.71
C LYS A 30 14.05 -2.94 -13.03
N GLN A 31 14.12 -1.91 -12.18
CA GLN A 31 15.10 -0.83 -12.30
C GLN A 31 16.48 -1.20 -11.73
N GLY A 32 16.66 -2.45 -11.27
CA GLY A 32 17.92 -2.96 -10.72
C GLY A 32 18.11 -2.71 -9.22
N ASN A 33 17.10 -2.16 -8.55
CA ASN A 33 17.17 -1.89 -7.12
C ASN A 33 16.91 -3.16 -6.30
N ARG A 34 17.56 -3.26 -5.14
CA ARG A 34 17.20 -4.25 -4.12
C ARG A 34 15.89 -3.82 -3.45
N VAL A 35 14.99 -4.77 -3.23
CA VAL A 35 13.67 -4.48 -2.67
C VAL A 35 13.35 -5.49 -1.57
N THR A 36 12.78 -4.97 -0.49
CA THR A 36 12.23 -5.74 0.62
C THR A 36 10.77 -5.32 0.84
N ILE A 37 9.84 -6.25 0.68
CA ILE A 37 8.44 -6.04 1.12
C ILE A 37 8.29 -6.56 2.55
N VAL A 38 7.68 -5.75 3.40
CA VAL A 38 7.26 -6.12 4.75
C VAL A 38 5.74 -6.19 4.79
N ASP A 39 5.21 -7.38 4.98
CA ASP A 39 3.79 -7.63 5.21
C ASP A 39 3.46 -7.39 6.69
N LEU A 40 2.69 -6.34 6.98
CA LEU A 40 2.21 -6.02 8.32
C LEU A 40 0.76 -6.45 8.55
N ASP A 41 0.09 -7.06 7.56
CA ASP A 41 -1.28 -7.52 7.70
C ASP A 41 -1.34 -8.86 8.45
N ILE A 42 -1.59 -8.74 9.76
CA ILE A 42 -1.74 -9.90 10.66
C ILE A 42 -3.19 -10.40 10.74
N VAL A 43 -4.16 -9.70 10.16
CA VAL A 43 -5.58 -10.04 10.30
C VAL A 43 -6.11 -10.75 9.06
N ASN A 44 -5.78 -10.27 7.87
CA ASN A 44 -6.39 -10.79 6.66
C ASN A 44 -5.79 -12.15 6.27
N PRO A 45 -6.58 -13.25 6.24
CA PRO A 45 -6.07 -14.55 5.84
C PRO A 45 -5.87 -14.68 4.32
N TYR A 46 -6.40 -13.76 3.52
CA TYR A 46 -6.37 -13.77 2.06
C TYR A 46 -5.71 -12.50 1.51
N PHE A 47 -5.21 -12.54 0.27
CA PHE A 47 -4.73 -11.35 -0.45
C PHE A 47 -3.52 -10.67 0.18
N ARG A 48 -2.60 -11.45 0.74
CA ARG A 48 -1.41 -10.90 1.39
C ARG A 48 -0.21 -10.92 0.47
N SER A 49 0.71 -9.99 0.67
CA SER A 49 1.99 -10.02 -0.04
C SER A 49 2.80 -11.28 0.28
N SER A 50 2.60 -11.86 1.46
CA SER A 50 3.14 -13.17 1.86
C SER A 50 2.70 -14.35 0.99
N ASP A 51 1.51 -14.30 0.37
CA ASP A 51 1.03 -15.34 -0.55
C ASP A 51 1.89 -15.40 -1.84
N TYR A 52 2.61 -14.31 -2.14
CA TYR A 52 3.44 -14.14 -3.34
C TYR A 52 4.93 -14.34 -3.07
N LYS A 53 5.31 -14.82 -1.87
CA LYS A 53 6.70 -14.92 -1.42
C LYS A 53 7.64 -15.62 -2.42
N THR A 54 7.26 -16.79 -2.93
CA THR A 54 8.09 -17.54 -3.88
C THR A 54 8.28 -16.76 -5.19
N GLN A 55 7.20 -16.20 -5.73
CA GLN A 55 7.22 -15.45 -7.00
C GLN A 55 8.03 -14.15 -6.89
N LEU A 56 7.99 -13.51 -5.72
CA LEU A 56 8.80 -12.33 -5.41
C LEU A 56 10.27 -12.68 -5.25
N ALA A 57 10.58 -13.78 -4.55
CA ALA A 57 11.95 -14.25 -4.37
C ALA A 57 12.63 -14.62 -5.69
N GLU A 58 11.91 -15.26 -6.62
CA GLU A 58 12.39 -15.54 -7.98
C GLU A 58 12.76 -14.27 -8.77
N LYS A 59 12.19 -13.13 -8.38
CA LYS A 59 12.46 -11.81 -8.97
C LYS A 59 13.47 -10.99 -8.14
N GLY A 60 14.12 -11.60 -7.17
CA GLY A 60 15.13 -10.96 -6.32
C GLY A 60 14.56 -10.03 -5.24
N ILE A 61 13.27 -10.15 -4.92
CA ILE A 61 12.60 -9.33 -3.90
C ILE A 61 12.55 -10.13 -2.58
N ASP A 62 13.10 -9.57 -1.51
CA ASP A 62 13.01 -10.17 -0.17
C ASP A 62 11.63 -9.89 0.43
N VAL A 63 11.09 -10.88 1.16
CA VAL A 63 9.77 -10.78 1.79
C VAL A 63 9.89 -11.12 3.26
N ILE A 64 9.49 -10.17 4.09
CA ILE A 64 9.34 -10.33 5.53
C ILE A 64 7.85 -10.38 5.82
N CYS A 65 7.38 -11.53 6.29
CA CYS A 65 5.98 -11.75 6.62
C CYS A 65 5.83 -12.29 8.04
N PRO A 66 4.62 -12.19 8.65
CA PRO A 66 4.34 -12.80 9.93
C PRO A 66 4.63 -14.31 9.88
N SER A 67 5.18 -14.85 10.96
CA SER A 67 5.41 -16.29 11.10
C SER A 67 4.26 -16.92 11.87
N PHE A 68 3.65 -17.96 11.32
CA PHE A 68 2.72 -18.82 12.06
C PHE A 68 3.52 -19.84 12.85
N ALA A 69 3.41 -19.83 14.18
CA ALA A 69 4.12 -20.76 15.05
C ALA A 69 3.47 -22.16 15.08
N GLY A 70 3.06 -22.69 13.93
CA GLY A 70 2.77 -24.11 13.75
C GLY A 70 1.64 -24.74 14.59
N THR A 71 0.90 -23.98 15.39
CA THR A 71 -0.29 -24.47 16.11
C THR A 71 -1.55 -23.78 15.61
N ASN A 72 -2.65 -24.52 15.47
CA ASN A 72 -3.93 -24.06 14.91
C ASN A 72 -4.63 -22.95 15.74
N LEU A 73 -3.96 -22.37 16.74
CA LEU A 73 -4.49 -21.40 17.70
C LEU A 73 -3.61 -20.12 17.83
N ASP A 74 -2.52 -19.99 17.08
CA ASP A 74 -1.59 -18.88 17.29
C ASP A 74 -2.04 -17.57 16.63
N THR A 75 -2.05 -16.50 17.43
CA THR A 75 -2.08 -15.12 16.95
C THR A 75 -0.81 -14.86 16.11
N PRO A 76 -0.93 -14.47 14.83
CA PRO A 76 0.23 -14.20 13.99
C PRO A 76 1.14 -13.14 14.62
N ALA A 77 2.43 -13.47 14.77
CA ALA A 77 3.43 -12.58 15.34
C ALA A 77 4.27 -11.93 14.22
N LEU A 78 4.49 -10.61 14.36
CA LEU A 78 5.37 -9.86 13.47
C LEU A 78 6.82 -10.35 13.61
N SER A 79 7.49 -10.54 12.48
CA SER A 79 8.86 -11.04 12.44
C SER A 79 9.86 -10.03 13.01
N PRO A 80 10.82 -10.43 13.86
CA PRO A 80 11.92 -9.56 14.29
C PRO A 80 12.78 -9.04 13.12
N ARG A 81 12.78 -9.72 11.97
CA ARG A 81 13.50 -9.28 10.75
C ARG A 81 13.08 -7.90 10.26
N ILE A 82 11.89 -7.43 10.66
CA ILE A 82 11.41 -6.09 10.31
C ILE A 82 12.36 -5.01 10.87
N TYR A 83 12.89 -5.19 12.08
CA TYR A 83 13.86 -4.25 12.66
C TYR A 83 15.16 -4.21 11.84
N SER A 84 15.65 -5.36 11.41
CA SER A 84 16.83 -5.46 10.53
C SER A 84 16.60 -4.84 9.16
N ALA A 85 15.35 -4.81 8.65
CA ALA A 85 15.03 -4.11 7.42
C ALA A 85 15.30 -2.60 7.55
N PHE A 86 14.90 -1.98 8.66
CA PHE A 86 15.15 -0.55 8.91
C PHE A 86 16.65 -0.20 9.04
N GLU A 87 17.49 -1.17 9.43
CA GLU A 87 18.95 -0.99 9.51
C GLU A 87 19.62 -1.08 8.12
N ASN A 88 19.02 -1.82 7.18
CA ASN A 88 19.56 -2.02 5.84
C ASN A 88 19.13 -0.90 4.88
N LYS A 89 20.00 0.10 4.72
CA LYS A 89 19.78 1.24 3.80
C LYS A 89 20.14 0.97 2.33
N ASP A 90 20.58 -0.24 2.00
CA ASP A 90 20.93 -0.65 0.63
C ASP A 90 19.74 -1.29 -0.13
N SER A 91 18.56 -1.31 0.49
CA SER A 91 17.34 -1.87 -0.07
C SER A 91 16.18 -0.87 0.02
N HIS A 92 15.32 -0.85 -0.99
CA HIS A 92 14.03 -0.18 -0.91
C HIS A 92 13.07 -1.04 -0.08
N ILE A 93 12.55 -0.46 0.99
CA ILE A 93 11.63 -1.08 1.92
C ILE A 93 10.21 -0.60 1.59
N ILE A 94 9.30 -1.55 1.36
CA ILE A 94 7.87 -1.26 1.18
C ILE A 94 7.12 -1.92 2.32
N LEU A 95 6.49 -1.12 3.18
CA LEU A 95 5.61 -1.60 4.24
C LEU A 95 4.17 -1.70 3.70
N ASP A 96 3.66 -2.92 3.58
CA ASP A 96 2.28 -3.21 3.20
C ASP A 96 1.44 -3.34 4.48
N VAL A 97 0.65 -2.31 4.79
CA VAL A 97 -0.08 -2.21 6.06
C VAL A 97 -1.50 -2.74 5.90
N GLY A 98 -1.98 -3.50 6.89
CA GLY A 98 -3.37 -3.95 6.97
C GLY A 98 -4.37 -2.78 6.94
N GLY A 99 -5.59 -3.04 6.46
CA GLY A 99 -6.61 -2.00 6.25
C GLY A 99 -7.56 -1.74 7.41
N ASP A 100 -7.31 -2.36 8.55
CA ASP A 100 -8.13 -2.33 9.75
C ASP A 100 -7.37 -1.71 10.94
N ASP A 101 -8.03 -1.64 12.09
CA ASP A 101 -7.45 -1.11 13.32
C ASP A 101 -6.16 -1.84 13.70
N ALA A 102 -6.13 -3.17 13.54
CA ALA A 102 -4.95 -3.97 13.84
C ALA A 102 -3.75 -3.61 12.95
N GLY A 103 -3.97 -3.35 11.66
CA GLY A 103 -2.97 -2.83 10.74
C GLY A 103 -2.43 -1.47 11.18
N ALA A 104 -3.31 -0.55 11.60
CA ALA A 104 -2.91 0.76 12.13
C ALA A 104 -2.06 0.63 13.41
N TYR A 105 -2.47 -0.20 14.35
CA TYR A 105 -1.68 -0.49 15.56
C TYR A 105 -0.35 -1.16 15.25
N ALA A 106 -0.31 -2.10 14.30
CA ALA A 106 0.92 -2.75 13.85
C ALA A 106 1.91 -1.74 13.28
N LEU A 107 1.45 -0.81 12.44
CA LEU A 107 2.27 0.30 11.93
C LEU A 107 2.78 1.19 13.07
N GLY A 108 1.93 1.52 14.04
CA GLY A 108 2.28 2.37 15.19
C GLY A 108 3.45 1.82 16.02
N ARG A 109 3.61 0.50 16.10
CA ARG A 109 4.74 -0.16 16.79
C ARG A 109 6.11 0.22 16.20
N PHE A 110 6.16 0.54 14.91
CA PHE A 110 7.39 0.91 14.21
C PHE A 110 7.55 2.42 14.02
N ARG A 111 6.69 3.24 14.63
CA ARG A 111 6.73 4.71 14.49
C ARG A 111 8.11 5.29 14.75
N LYS A 112 8.77 4.85 15.83
CA LYS A 112 10.11 5.34 16.17
C LYS A 112 11.13 4.96 15.09
N ASN A 113 11.10 3.72 14.61
CA ASN A 113 11.99 3.26 13.53
C ASN A 113 11.78 4.06 12.23
N ILE A 114 10.53 4.32 11.86
CA ILE A 114 10.18 5.13 10.68
C ILE A 114 10.69 6.56 10.83
N GLN A 115 10.50 7.18 12.00
CA GLN A 115 10.96 8.54 12.29
C GLN A 115 12.50 8.63 12.29
N ASP A 116 13.17 7.67 12.92
CA ASP A 116 14.64 7.60 12.98
C ASP A 116 15.24 7.30 11.59
N TYR A 117 14.50 6.66 10.69
CA TYR A 117 14.89 6.47 9.28
C TYR A 117 14.98 7.81 8.53
N GLY A 118 14.13 8.78 8.89
CA GLY A 118 14.14 10.16 8.38
C GLY A 118 13.46 10.30 7.03
N ASP A 119 14.07 9.78 5.95
CA ASP A 119 13.56 9.96 4.58
C ASP A 119 12.59 8.83 4.18
N TYR A 120 11.29 9.09 4.30
CA TYR A 120 10.24 8.16 3.90
C TYR A 120 9.12 8.83 3.11
N SER A 121 8.35 8.00 2.40
CA SER A 121 7.04 8.32 1.85
C SER A 121 5.99 7.47 2.55
N ALA A 122 4.87 8.08 2.94
CA ALA A 122 3.72 7.40 3.50
C ALA A 122 2.49 7.73 2.65
N TYR A 123 2.06 6.77 1.84
CA TYR A 123 0.98 6.96 0.87
C TYR A 123 -0.34 6.43 1.44
N TYR A 124 -1.31 7.34 1.57
CA TYR A 124 -2.69 6.98 1.88
C TYR A 124 -3.40 6.55 0.60
N ILE A 125 -3.81 5.29 0.55
CA ILE A 125 -4.44 4.67 -0.62
C ILE A 125 -5.95 4.77 -0.49
N ILE A 126 -6.59 5.39 -1.48
CA ILE A 126 -8.03 5.60 -1.51
C ILE A 126 -8.68 4.85 -2.68
N ASN A 127 -9.95 4.49 -2.52
CA ASN A 127 -10.75 3.92 -3.60
C ASN A 127 -12.20 4.36 -3.43
N LYS A 128 -12.66 5.25 -4.33
CA LYS A 128 -14.02 5.81 -4.37
C LYS A 128 -15.13 4.75 -4.39
N TYR A 129 -14.83 3.57 -4.94
CA TYR A 129 -15.79 2.49 -5.11
C TYR A 129 -15.88 1.55 -3.91
N ARG A 130 -15.17 1.86 -2.82
CA ARG A 130 -15.30 1.13 -1.55
C ARG A 130 -16.32 1.80 -0.64
N ASN A 131 -17.16 0.97 -0.03
CA ASN A 131 -18.06 1.41 1.04
C ASN A 131 -17.28 2.17 2.11
N PHE A 132 -17.94 3.12 2.76
CA PHE A 132 -17.39 3.97 3.83
C PHE A 132 -16.26 4.92 3.43
N THR A 133 -15.84 4.95 2.15
CA THR A 133 -14.84 5.91 1.64
C THR A 133 -15.28 6.55 0.33
N THR A 134 -16.61 6.63 0.11
CA THR A 134 -17.19 7.05 -1.17
C THR A 134 -17.06 8.54 -1.46
N THR A 135 -16.89 9.37 -0.43
CA THR A 135 -16.68 10.81 -0.56
C THR A 135 -15.29 11.22 -0.04
N PRO A 136 -14.75 12.37 -0.49
CA PRO A 136 -13.46 12.85 0.01
C PRO A 136 -13.42 13.08 1.51
N ALA A 137 -14.54 13.51 2.10
CA ALA A 137 -14.68 13.70 3.54
C ALA A 137 -14.64 12.37 4.31
N ASP A 138 -15.30 11.33 3.80
CA ASP A 138 -15.22 9.99 4.41
C ASP A 138 -13.78 9.46 4.40
N ALA A 139 -13.07 9.63 3.28
CA ALA A 139 -11.67 9.21 3.15
C ALA A 139 -10.74 10.01 4.08
N GLU A 140 -10.96 11.32 4.23
CA GLU A 140 -10.22 12.15 5.19
C GLU A 140 -10.46 11.66 6.63
N GLN A 141 -11.73 11.43 7.01
CA GLN A 141 -12.07 10.95 8.35
C GLN A 141 -11.37 9.62 8.67
N ILE A 142 -11.44 8.63 7.76
CA ILE A 142 -10.77 7.34 7.94
C ILE A 142 -9.25 7.52 8.02
N CYS A 143 -8.66 8.41 7.22
CA CYS A 143 -7.24 8.72 7.33
C CYS A 143 -6.90 9.28 8.72
N SER A 144 -7.71 10.21 9.23
CA SER A 144 -7.53 10.82 10.56
C SER A 144 -7.62 9.78 11.69
N GLU A 145 -8.51 8.80 11.59
CA GLU A 145 -8.60 7.66 12.53
C GLU A 145 -7.33 6.79 12.50
N ILE A 146 -6.84 6.43 11.31
CA ILE A 146 -5.60 5.66 11.15
C ILE A 146 -4.40 6.43 11.72
N VAL A 147 -4.27 7.72 11.39
CA VAL A 147 -3.19 8.59 11.86
C VAL A 147 -3.23 8.71 13.38
N SER A 148 -4.41 8.81 13.99
CA SER A 148 -4.57 8.83 15.44
C SER A 148 -4.05 7.54 16.10
N ALA A 149 -4.31 6.38 15.48
CA ALA A 149 -3.86 5.09 15.99
C ALA A 149 -2.37 4.82 15.79
N CYS A 150 -1.79 5.18 14.63
CA CYS A 150 -0.41 4.82 14.28
C CYS A 150 0.61 5.96 14.48
N GLY A 151 0.16 7.21 14.46
CA GLY A 151 1.00 8.41 14.54
C GLY A 151 1.85 8.69 13.30
N ILE A 152 1.50 8.12 12.14
CA ILE A 152 2.16 8.36 10.84
C ILE A 152 1.22 9.16 9.93
N THR A 153 1.59 10.41 9.66
CA THR A 153 0.86 11.32 8.76
C THR A 153 1.16 10.98 7.29
N PRO A 154 0.19 11.07 6.37
CA PRO A 154 0.46 10.86 4.95
C PRO A 154 1.44 11.91 4.42
N THR A 155 2.28 11.50 3.47
CA THR A 155 3.09 12.40 2.65
C THR A 155 2.47 12.64 1.27
N GLY A 156 1.46 11.85 0.91
CA GLY A 156 0.76 11.92 -0.36
C GLY A 156 -0.41 10.95 -0.42
N VAL A 157 -1.32 11.21 -1.35
CA VAL A 157 -2.47 10.35 -1.65
C VAL A 157 -2.19 9.60 -2.95
N ILE A 158 -2.56 8.32 -3.00
CA ILE A 158 -2.66 7.57 -4.26
C ILE A 158 -4.12 7.20 -4.48
N ASN A 159 -4.68 7.70 -5.57
CA ASN A 159 -6.02 7.34 -6.00
C ASN A 159 -5.99 5.99 -6.70
N ASN A 160 -6.39 4.94 -5.98
CA ASN A 160 -6.51 3.58 -6.50
C ASN A 160 -7.98 3.17 -6.67
N SER A 161 -8.79 4.09 -7.20
CA SER A 161 -10.21 3.85 -7.44
C SER A 161 -10.40 2.87 -8.59
N HIS A 162 -10.80 1.64 -8.25
CA HIS A 162 -10.97 0.55 -9.19
C HIS A 162 -12.18 -0.32 -8.87
N LEU A 163 -12.70 -0.98 -9.91
CA LEU A 163 -13.68 -2.08 -9.84
C LEU A 163 -13.02 -3.43 -10.21
N GLN A 164 -11.71 -3.56 -9.92
CA GLN A 164 -10.88 -4.72 -10.25
C GLN A 164 -10.87 -4.97 -11.77
N SER A 165 -11.18 -6.19 -12.22
CA SER A 165 -11.24 -6.56 -13.63
C SER A 165 -12.32 -5.82 -14.41
N LEU A 166 -13.28 -5.17 -13.74
CA LEU A 166 -14.36 -4.40 -14.36
C LEU A 166 -14.02 -2.91 -14.53
N THR A 167 -12.83 -2.48 -14.11
CA THR A 167 -12.42 -1.07 -14.17
C THR A 167 -12.34 -0.59 -15.62
N THR A 168 -13.04 0.49 -15.93
CA THR A 168 -13.01 1.16 -17.24
C THR A 168 -12.26 2.50 -17.17
N VAL A 169 -11.96 3.08 -18.33
CA VAL A 169 -11.35 4.43 -18.41
C VAL A 169 -12.25 5.48 -17.75
N ASP A 170 -13.55 5.36 -17.96
CA ASP A 170 -14.56 6.27 -17.40
C ASP A 170 -14.62 6.19 -15.87
N ASP A 171 -14.43 4.99 -15.30
CA ASP A 171 -14.34 4.83 -13.85
C ASP A 171 -13.15 5.59 -13.27
N VAL A 172 -11.96 5.41 -13.85
CA VAL A 172 -10.75 6.12 -13.41
C VAL A 172 -10.96 7.64 -13.51
N GLN A 173 -11.60 8.12 -14.59
CA GLN A 173 -11.86 9.55 -14.76
C GLN A 173 -12.87 10.12 -13.76
N LYS A 174 -13.96 9.41 -13.51
CA LYS A 174 -14.97 9.82 -12.50
C LYS A 174 -14.42 9.83 -11.08
N ALA A 175 -13.32 9.14 -10.83
CA ALA A 175 -12.64 9.13 -9.56
C ALA A 175 -11.52 10.17 -9.44
N TYR A 176 -11.13 10.86 -10.53
CA TYR A 176 -9.99 11.78 -10.51
C TYR A 176 -10.21 12.94 -9.54
N SER A 177 -11.34 13.64 -9.65
CA SER A 177 -11.68 14.77 -8.76
C SER A 177 -11.80 14.34 -7.28
N TYR A 178 -12.28 13.12 -7.03
CA TYR A 178 -12.32 12.55 -5.68
C TYR A 178 -10.91 12.46 -5.09
N GLY A 179 -9.92 12.01 -5.87
CA GLY A 179 -8.53 11.96 -5.41
C GLY A 179 -7.91 13.33 -5.18
N GLU A 180 -8.17 14.30 -6.06
CA GLU A 180 -7.69 15.67 -5.89
C GLU A 180 -8.29 16.34 -4.64
N GLU A 181 -9.60 16.17 -4.43
CA GLU A 181 -10.30 16.73 -3.28
C GLU A 181 -9.83 16.07 -1.97
N THR A 182 -9.65 14.76 -1.93
CA THR A 182 -9.11 14.07 -0.73
C THR A 182 -7.69 14.54 -0.41
N ALA A 183 -6.81 14.63 -1.41
CA ALA A 183 -5.45 15.12 -1.24
C ALA A 183 -5.44 16.56 -0.71
N LYS A 184 -6.31 17.41 -1.25
CA LYS A 184 -6.48 18.80 -0.81
C LYS A 184 -6.95 18.88 0.65
N LEU A 185 -7.94 18.08 1.06
CA LEU A 185 -8.44 18.05 2.44
C LEU A 185 -7.34 17.63 3.43
N LEU A 186 -6.51 16.67 3.04
CA LEU A 186 -5.40 16.18 3.85
C LEU A 186 -4.16 17.10 3.80
N GLY A 187 -4.15 18.13 2.96
CA GLY A 187 -3.02 19.05 2.82
C GLY A 187 -1.76 18.42 2.21
N VAL A 188 -1.91 17.37 1.40
CA VAL A 188 -0.82 16.60 0.78
C VAL A 188 -1.02 16.48 -0.73
N PRO A 189 0.02 16.18 -1.53
CA PRO A 189 -0.15 16.02 -2.98
C PRO A 189 -0.90 14.74 -3.35
N LEU A 190 -1.72 14.82 -4.42
CA LEU A 190 -2.13 13.64 -5.18
C LEU A 190 -0.91 13.14 -5.95
N THR A 191 -0.30 12.06 -5.47
CA THR A 191 0.99 11.60 -5.99
C THR A 191 0.85 10.74 -7.24
N ALA A 192 -0.24 9.97 -7.34
CA ALA A 192 -0.58 9.20 -8.52
C ALA A 192 -2.07 8.83 -8.54
N THR A 193 -2.58 8.60 -9.74
CA THR A 193 -3.84 7.87 -9.97
C THR A 193 -3.51 6.56 -10.66
N THR A 194 -3.96 5.43 -10.13
CA THR A 194 -3.69 4.14 -10.76
C THR A 194 -4.70 3.83 -11.85
N ALA A 195 -4.28 3.03 -12.82
CA ALA A 195 -5.18 2.47 -13.83
C ALA A 195 -4.69 1.06 -14.21
N PRO A 196 -5.58 0.11 -14.53
CA PRO A 196 -5.18 -1.15 -15.13
C PRO A 196 -4.29 -0.90 -16.35
N LYS A 197 -3.18 -1.63 -16.43
CA LYS A 197 -2.13 -1.40 -17.44
C LYS A 197 -2.64 -1.41 -18.88
N ASN A 198 -3.67 -2.19 -19.18
CA ASN A 198 -4.27 -2.28 -20.51
C ASN A 198 -5.12 -1.05 -20.90
N ILE A 199 -5.48 -0.19 -19.94
CA ILE A 199 -6.26 1.03 -20.20
C ILE A 199 -5.54 2.33 -19.79
N ALA A 200 -4.40 2.23 -19.10
CA ALA A 200 -3.70 3.37 -18.53
C ALA A 200 -3.35 4.46 -19.57
N ASP A 201 -2.91 4.07 -20.77
CA ASP A 201 -2.57 5.00 -21.86
C ASP A 201 -3.79 5.76 -22.41
N SER A 202 -5.00 5.27 -22.15
CA SER A 202 -6.26 5.91 -22.56
C SER A 202 -6.84 6.85 -21.49
N VAL A 203 -6.26 6.88 -20.29
CA VAL A 203 -6.67 7.78 -19.21
C VAL A 203 -6.00 9.13 -19.42
N VAL A 204 -6.80 10.20 -19.41
CA VAL A 204 -6.32 11.58 -19.52
C VAL A 204 -6.08 12.12 -18.12
N GLY A 205 -4.84 12.45 -17.78
CA GLY A 205 -4.49 13.02 -16.49
C GLY A 205 -2.98 12.96 -16.27
N ASP A 206 -2.52 13.66 -15.24
CA ASP A 206 -1.11 13.61 -14.85
C ASP A 206 -0.85 12.43 -13.90
N ASN A 207 0.38 11.93 -13.90
CA ASN A 207 0.85 10.89 -12.96
C ASN A 207 -0.01 9.61 -12.94
N ILE A 208 -0.52 9.19 -14.11
CA ILE A 208 -1.19 7.90 -14.23
C ILE A 208 -0.16 6.78 -14.02
N PHE A 209 -0.41 5.94 -13.02
CA PHE A 209 0.45 4.80 -12.68
C PHE A 209 -0.20 3.49 -13.17
N PRO A 210 0.34 2.84 -14.21
CA PRO A 210 -0.20 1.58 -14.69
C PRO A 210 0.03 0.46 -13.68
N VAL A 211 -1.00 -0.32 -13.38
CA VAL A 211 -0.92 -1.46 -12.46
C VAL A 211 -1.39 -2.75 -13.12
N ASP A 212 -0.67 -3.84 -12.86
CA ASP A 212 -1.10 -5.20 -13.15
C ASP A 212 -2.00 -5.71 -12.00
N ILE A 213 -3.04 -6.49 -12.31
CA ILE A 213 -3.87 -7.17 -11.30
C ILE A 213 -3.19 -8.50 -10.93
N ILE A 214 -2.31 -8.43 -9.94
CA ILE A 214 -1.50 -9.55 -9.42
C ILE A 214 -2.30 -10.31 -8.36
N VAL A 215 -2.95 -9.55 -7.49
CA VAL A 215 -3.73 -10.05 -6.36
C VAL A 215 -5.13 -10.44 -6.85
N LYS A 216 -5.41 -11.74 -6.92
CA LYS A 216 -6.67 -12.28 -7.45
C LYS A 216 -7.57 -12.78 -6.33
N PRO A 217 -8.90 -12.63 -6.46
CA PRO A 217 -9.85 -13.31 -5.58
C PRO A 217 -9.61 -14.82 -5.58
N PRO A 218 -9.90 -15.51 -4.45
CA PRO A 218 -9.69 -16.96 -4.33
C PRO A 218 -10.69 -17.79 -5.17
N PHE A 219 -11.41 -17.16 -6.11
CA PHE A 219 -12.45 -17.76 -6.94
C PHE A 219 -12.34 -17.30 -8.40
#